data_AF-A0A6B2ZF30-F1
#
_entry.id   AF-A0A6B2ZF30-F1
#
_cell.length_a   1.000
_cell.length_b   1.000
_cell.length_c   1.000
_cell.angle_alpha   90.00
_cell.angle_beta   90.00
_cell.angle_gamma   90.00
#
_symmetry.space_group_name_H-M   'P 1'
#
loop_
_entity.id
_entity.type
_entity.pdbx_description
1 polymer ?
#
loop_
_entity_poly.entity_id
_entity_poly.type
_entity_poly.pdbx_seq_one_letter_code
_entity_poly.pdbx_strand_id
1 'polypeptide(L)'
;MNVLVCHAQRYPIRRILHCPTCKTLRRMLWHDEAWYGTAVTCCHCGDSWQDGERSQRPNRRGWRTEAAAAATTEWLAAGPYDPAAHRIWLNEQIGTSS
;
A
#
# COMPACT_ATOMS: atom_id res chain seq x y z
N MET A 1 29.70 7.39 -11.26
CA MET A 1 29.20 6.05 -10.85
C MET A 1 27.71 6.22 -10.59
N ASN A 2 26.84 5.81 -11.52
CA ASN A 2 25.38 5.95 -11.36
C ASN A 2 24.87 4.75 -10.57
N VAL A 3 24.34 4.98 -9.38
CA VAL A 3 23.60 3.96 -8.63
C VAL A 3 22.17 3.96 -9.16
N LEU A 4 21.80 2.92 -9.90
CA LEU A 4 20.39 2.62 -10.19
C LEU A 4 19.78 2.04 -8.92
N VAL A 5 18.99 2.85 -8.21
CA VAL A 5 18.18 2.36 -7.10
C VAL A 5 16.91 1.76 -7.69
N CYS A 6 16.80 0.42 -7.68
CA CYS A 6 15.57 -0.29 -8.00
C CYS A 6 14.54 0.00 -6.90
N HIS A 7 13.79 1.08 -7.00
CA HIS A 7 12.56 1.20 -6.23
C HIS A 7 11.55 0.24 -6.86
N ALA A 8 11.14 -0.79 -6.12
CA ALA A 8 9.96 -1.55 -6.50
C ALA A 8 8.81 -0.54 -6.63
N GLN A 9 8.35 -0.30 -7.85
CA GLN A 9 7.18 0.54 -8.03
C GLN A 9 6.02 -0.18 -7.32
N ARG A 10 5.18 0.60 -6.67
CA ARG A 10 3.98 0.13 -5.97
C ARG A 10 2.79 0.72 -6.66
N TYR A 11 1.74 -0.07 -6.85
CA TYR A 11 0.47 0.45 -7.35
C TYR A 11 -0.47 0.72 -6.16
N PRO A 12 -0.78 1.99 -5.84
CA PRO A 12 -1.65 2.31 -4.72
C PRO A 12 -3.12 2.09 -5.12
N ILE A 13 -3.86 1.38 -4.27
CA ILE A 13 -5.26 1.04 -4.47
C ILE A 13 -6.08 1.50 -3.27
N ARG A 14 -7.20 2.16 -3.53
CA ARG A 14 -8.16 2.57 -2.51
C ARG A 14 -9.14 1.44 -2.22
N ARG A 15 -9.24 1.06 -0.94
CA ARG A 15 -10.26 0.13 -0.44
C ARG A 15 -10.94 0.65 0.82
N ILE A 16 -12.15 0.17 1.08
CA ILE A 16 -12.83 0.32 2.36
C ILE A 16 -13.07 -1.09 2.88
N LEU A 17 -12.43 -1.45 4.00
CA LEU A 17 -12.47 -2.79 4.57
C LEU A 17 -12.54 -2.71 6.09
N HIS A 18 -12.91 -3.83 6.70
CA HIS A 18 -12.89 -3.96 8.15
C HIS A 18 -11.44 -4.02 8.65
N CYS A 19 -11.07 -3.11 9.55
CA CYS A 19 -9.73 -3.07 10.13
C CYS A 19 -9.60 -4.09 11.28
N PRO A 20 -8.63 -5.02 11.24
CA PRO A 20 -8.41 -5.97 12.33
C PRO A 20 -8.07 -5.28 13.66
N THR A 21 -7.32 -4.17 13.63
CA THR A 21 -6.97 -3.41 14.84
C THR A 21 -8.13 -2.53 15.33
N CYS A 22 -8.77 -1.77 14.45
CA CYS A 22 -9.83 -0.83 14.86
C CYS A 22 -11.19 -1.51 15.08
N LYS A 23 -11.37 -2.73 14.58
CA LYS A 23 -12.62 -3.49 14.62
C LYS A 23 -13.81 -2.75 14.02
N THR A 24 -13.57 -2.03 12.92
CA THR A 24 -14.61 -1.26 12.21
C THR A 24 -14.20 -1.02 10.75
N LEU A 25 -15.14 -0.62 9.90
CA LEU A 25 -14.87 -0.25 8.52
C LEU A 25 -13.99 1.01 8.46
N ARG A 26 -12.90 0.91 7.71
CA ARG A 26 -11.91 1.98 7.54
C ARG A 26 -11.46 2.07 6.10
N ARG A 27 -11.00 3.26 5.72
CA ARG A 27 -10.21 3.47 4.51
C ARG A 27 -8.88 2.72 4.67
N MET A 28 -8.57 1.91 3.66
CA MET A 28 -7.36 1.11 3.57
C MET A 28 -6.62 1.50 2.30
N LEU A 29 -5.34 1.80 2.45
CA LEU A 29 -4.40 1.91 1.34
C LEU A 29 -3.82 0.53 1.09
N TRP A 30 -4.04 0.02 -0.12
CA TRP A 30 -3.43 -1.21 -0.60
C TRP A 30 -2.27 -0.83 -1.50
N HIS A 31 -1.14 -1.50 -1.35
CA HIS A 31 0.01 -1.41 -2.23
C HIS A 31 0.20 -2.75 -2.88
N ASP A 32 -0.07 -2.79 -4.19
CA ASP A 32 0.28 -3.98 -4.97
C ASP A 32 1.74 -3.89 -5.42
N GLU A 33 2.41 -5.04 -5.38
CA GLU A 33 3.82 -5.20 -5.73
C GLU A 33 3.96 -6.40 -6.66
N ALA A 34 4.73 -6.27 -7.74
CA ALA A 34 4.80 -7.32 -8.76
C ALA A 34 5.37 -8.66 -8.25
N TRP A 35 6.22 -8.61 -7.22
CA TRP A 35 6.97 -9.76 -6.72
C TRP A 35 6.71 -10.07 -5.24
N TYR A 36 5.96 -9.22 -4.54
CA TYR A 36 5.68 -9.34 -3.13
C TYR A 36 4.18 -9.32 -2.87
N GLY A 37 3.78 -9.91 -1.74
CA GLY A 37 2.40 -9.85 -1.30
C GLY A 37 1.91 -8.42 -1.10
N THR A 38 0.62 -8.20 -1.37
CA THR A 38 -0.01 -6.89 -1.24
C THR A 38 0.07 -6.40 0.21
N ALA A 39 0.63 -5.21 0.40
CA ALA A 39 0.63 -4.55 1.69
C ALA A 39 -0.65 -3.73 1.87
N VAL A 40 -1.23 -3.75 3.06
CA VAL A 40 -2.45 -3.03 3.41
C VAL A 40 -2.18 -2.16 4.62
N THR A 41 -2.45 -0.87 4.54
CA THR A 41 -2.27 0.07 5.65
C THR A 41 -3.58 0.78 5.99
N CYS A 42 -3.93 0.81 7.28
CA CYS A 42 -5.12 1.52 7.74
C CYS A 42 -4.86 3.02 7.83
N CYS A 43 -5.64 3.81 7.08
CA CYS A 43 -5.55 5.28 7.07
C CYS A 43 -5.94 5.93 8.42
N HIS A 44 -6.45 5.17 9.39
CA HIS A 44 -6.85 5.69 10.70
C HIS A 44 -5.88 5.34 11.82
N CYS A 45 -5.55 4.04 11.99
CA CYS A 45 -4.66 3.61 13.08
C CYS A 45 -3.19 3.49 12.69
N GLY A 46 -2.89 3.47 11.39
CA GLY A 46 -1.53 3.35 10.87
C GLY A 46 -0.90 1.97 10.99
N ASP A 47 -1.61 0.95 11.52
CA ASP A 47 -1.14 -0.44 11.41
C ASP A 47 -1.18 -0.87 9.94
N SER A 48 -0.21 -1.72 9.58
CA SER A 48 -0.11 -2.36 8.26
C SER A 48 -0.07 -3.89 8.37
N TRP A 49 -0.50 -4.54 7.30
CA TRP A 49 -0.53 -5.99 7.12
C TRP A 49 0.03 -6.36 5.76
N GLN A 50 0.66 -7.52 5.67
CA GLN A 50 1.11 -8.12 4.42
C GLN A 50 0.72 -9.59 4.46
N ASP A 51 0.06 -10.08 3.41
CA ASP A 51 -0.39 -11.47 3.31
C ASP A 51 -1.22 -11.95 4.51
N GLY A 52 -2.02 -11.06 5.08
CA GLY A 52 -2.88 -11.33 6.25
C GLY A 52 -2.18 -11.19 7.60
N GLU A 53 -0.86 -11.15 7.63
CA GLU A 53 -0.08 -11.00 8.86
C GLU A 53 0.22 -9.53 9.16
N ARG A 54 0.17 -9.17 10.45
CA ARG A 54 0.45 -7.78 10.86
C ARG A 54 1.95 -7.50 10.76
N SER A 55 2.30 -6.43 10.07
CA SER A 55 3.69 -5.97 9.96
C SER A 55 4.24 -5.50 11.31
N GLN A 56 5.56 -5.50 11.46
CA GLN A 56 6.23 -5.05 12.67
C GLN A 56 5.93 -3.57 12.94
N ARG A 57 5.61 -3.26 14.21
CA ARG A 57 5.38 -1.87 14.65
C ARG A 57 6.71 -1.18 14.91
N PRO A 58 6.93 0.03 14.36
CA PRO A 58 8.12 0.82 14.66
C PRO A 58 8.22 1.16 16.16
N ASN A 59 9.41 1.00 16.74
CA ASN A 59 9.68 1.40 18.12
C ASN A 59 10.03 2.90 18.22
N ARG A 60 9.10 3.78 17.83
CA ARG A 60 9.29 5.23 17.87
C ARG A 60 8.01 5.94 18.27
N ARG A 61 8.07 7.00 19.09
CA ARG A 61 6.88 7.76 19.47
C ARG A 61 6.23 8.40 18.22
N GLY A 62 4.90 8.47 18.19
CA GLY A 62 4.16 9.14 17.10
C GLY A 62 3.96 8.31 15.83
N TRP A 63 4.54 7.11 15.76
CA TRP A 63 4.54 6.28 14.55
C TRP A 63 3.15 6.04 13.94
N ARG A 64 2.12 5.85 14.78
CA ARG A 64 0.74 5.62 14.32
C ARG A 64 0.19 6.80 13.57
N THR A 65 0.32 7.99 14.13
CA THR A 65 -0.20 9.23 13.53
C THR A 65 0.48 9.49 12.21
N GLU A 66 1.80 9.31 12.15
CA GLU A 66 2.57 9.50 10.93
C GLU A 66 2.22 8.46 9.86
N ALA A 67 2.13 7.18 10.22
CA ALA A 67 1.74 6.12 9.29
C ALA A 67 0.31 6.33 8.77
N ALA A 68 -0.63 6.70 9.64
CA ALA A 68 -2.00 7.01 9.25
C ALA A 68 -2.09 8.23 8.32
N ALA A 69 -1.30 9.29 8.61
CA ALA A 69 -1.23 10.48 7.78
C ALA A 69 -0.63 10.17 6.40
N ALA A 70 0.50 9.46 6.34
CA ALA A 70 1.13 9.04 5.10
C ALA A 70 0.18 8.19 4.25
N ALA A 71 -0.43 7.17 4.85
CA ALA A 71 -1.39 6.32 4.17
C ALA A 71 -2.63 7.11 3.70
N THR A 72 -3.09 8.10 4.46
CA THR A 72 -4.22 8.95 4.06
C THR A 72 -3.86 9.84 2.87
N THR A 73 -2.68 10.46 2.89
CA THR A 73 -2.18 11.31 1.80
C THR A 73 -2.12 10.52 0.50
N GLU A 74 -1.52 9.33 0.54
CA GLU A 74 -1.40 8.49 -0.65
C GLU A 74 -2.76 7.91 -1.08
N TRP A 75 -3.63 7.53 -0.14
CA TRP A 75 -4.99 7.09 -0.45
C TRP A 75 -5.82 8.18 -1.14
N LEU A 76 -5.59 9.45 -0.82
CA LEU A 76 -6.23 10.58 -1.51
C LEU A 76 -5.64 10.79 -2.91
N ALA A 77 -4.34 10.55 -3.09
CA ALA A 77 -3.65 10.68 -4.38
C ALA A 77 -3.98 9.54 -5.37
N ALA A 78 -4.25 8.33 -4.86
CA ALA A 78 -4.38 7.09 -5.66
C ALA A 78 -5.57 7.02 -6.65
N GLY A 79 -6.39 8.07 -6.79
CA GLY A 79 -7.51 8.10 -7.75
C GLY A 79 -8.53 6.97 -7.57
N PRO A 80 -9.54 6.83 -8.45
CA PRO A 80 -10.38 5.63 -8.51
C PRO A 80 -9.55 4.41 -8.98
N TYR A 81 -9.90 3.21 -8.50
CA TYR A 81 -9.24 1.99 -8.98
C TYR A 81 -9.62 1.71 -10.44
N ASP A 82 -8.62 1.62 -11.31
CA ASP A 82 -8.76 1.24 -12.71
C ASP A 82 -8.08 -0.12 -12.96
N PRO A 83 -8.84 -1.20 -13.21
CA PRO A 83 -8.26 -2.52 -13.44
C PRO A 83 -7.42 -2.60 -14.72
N ALA A 84 -7.70 -1.80 -15.74
CA ALA A 84 -6.93 -1.78 -16.98
C ALA A 84 -5.57 -1.12 -16.74
N ALA A 85 -5.55 0.05 -16.10
CA ALA A 85 -4.31 0.72 -15.71
C ALA A 85 -3.45 -0.15 -14.79
N HIS A 86 -4.08 -0.84 -13.83
CA HIS A 86 -3.38 -1.75 -12.93
C HIS A 86 -2.73 -2.93 -13.68
N ARG A 87 -3.46 -3.54 -14.63
CA ARG A 87 -2.95 -4.63 -15.48
C ARG A 87 -1.78 -4.18 -16.35
N ILE A 88 -1.87 -3.00 -16.95
CA ILE A 88 -0.79 -2.41 -17.77
C ILE A 88 0.45 -2.23 -16.91
N TRP A 89 0.31 -1.57 -15.76
CA TRP A 89 1.40 -1.37 -14.81
C TRP A 89 2.05 -2.70 -14.39
N LEU A 90 1.25 -3.72 -14.07
CA LEU A 90 1.76 -5.03 -13.66
C LEU A 90 2.56 -5.71 -14.79
N ASN A 91 2.05 -5.66 -16.02
CA ASN A 91 2.74 -6.23 -17.18
C ASN A 91 4.08 -5.53 -17.45
N GLU A 92 4.13 -4.20 -17.28
CA GLU A 92 5.37 -3.41 -17.38
C GLU A 92 6.39 -3.83 -16.31
N GLN A 93 5.96 -4.07 -15.07
CA GLN A 93 6.87 -4.50 -13.99
C GLN A 93 7.43 -5.91 -14.19
N ILE A 94 6.62 -6.83 -14.73
CA ILE A 94 7.00 -8.24 -14.93
C ILE A 94 7.83 -8.40 -16.23
N GLY A 95 7.90 -7.38 -17.08
CA GLY A 95 8.65 -7.42 -18.34
C GLY A 95 7.94 -8.19 -19.46
N THR A 96 6.64 -8.46 -19.30
CA THR A 96 5.77 -8.99 -20.36
C THR A 96 5.31 -7.87 -21.27
N SER A 97 6.25 -7.28 -22.02
CA SER A 97 5.94 -6.44 -23.17
C SER A 97 5.44 -7.36 -24.29
N SER A 98 4.14 -7.31 -24.59
CA SER A 98 3.58 -7.98 -25.78
C SER A 98 3.76 -7.11 -27.02
#